data_AF-A0A1F4VCZ2-F1
#
_entry.id   AF-A0A1F4VCZ2-F1
#
_cell.length_a   1.000
_cell.length_b   1.000
_cell.length_c   1.000
_cell.angle_alpha   90.00
_cell.angle_beta   90.00
_cell.angle_gamma   90.00
#
_symmetry.space_group_name_H-M   'P 1'
#
loop_
_entity.id
_entity.type
_entity.pdbx_description
1 polymer ?
#
loop_
_entity_poly.entity_id
_entity_poly.type
_entity_poly.pdbx_seq_one_letter_code
_entity_poly.pdbx_strand_id
1 'polypeptide(L)'
;MLTGNIGEWSEIYTFLRVLAEGELYAADDNLDKIKDIYYPIISVIREESGKELNYRRNGSIKIIDAETDTVISELPVTTFSEHANSLLNKIKNDGNEGGSFEFPELEHFLKSIKIERLKSRSTKKDDITLVVHDYRTGLRPTLGFSIKSQLGGASTLLNPGAATNFTYKVTNDRMVVKEGGEAYGESEEMKLKQKVSSKAEEGYSFVFEDTGNPVFTSNLRMIDSLLPEILSYLVLYYYMGKGSTIKTLTEVLRNENPLKFDLSDQRFYEHKIKSFLMDVALGMTPAKVWEGNYLASGGYIIVRDDGEIVCYHIYNIDQFKEYLFNSTKLDTPSTSRYGYGNFYNESEETKIKLNLQIRFNK
;
A
#
# COMPACT_ATOMS: atom_id res chain seq x y z
N MET A 1 8.11 -21.29 -17.87
CA MET A 1 8.04 -19.91 -18.40
C MET A 1 7.70 -19.00 -17.24
N LEU A 2 8.17 -17.75 -17.28
CA LEU A 2 7.88 -16.76 -16.26
C LEU A 2 6.47 -16.22 -16.48
N THR A 3 5.62 -16.38 -15.47
CA THR A 3 4.24 -15.89 -15.45
C THR A 3 4.10 -14.96 -14.25
N GLY A 4 3.51 -13.78 -14.43
CA GLY A 4 3.34 -12.81 -13.36
C GLY A 4 2.17 -11.87 -13.60
N ASN A 5 1.65 -11.29 -12.53
CA ASN A 5 0.67 -10.20 -12.64
C ASN A 5 1.37 -8.86 -12.95
N ILE A 6 0.59 -7.82 -13.25
CA ILE A 6 1.13 -6.48 -13.58
C ILE A 6 2.05 -5.94 -12.49
N GLY A 7 1.76 -6.19 -11.20
CA GLY A 7 2.62 -5.75 -10.10
C GLY A 7 4.00 -6.39 -10.17
N GLU A 8 4.06 -7.71 -10.35
CA GLU A 8 5.31 -8.48 -10.46
C GLU A 8 6.12 -8.09 -11.69
N TRP A 9 5.45 -7.87 -12.82
CA TRP A 9 6.10 -7.35 -14.02
C TRP A 9 6.56 -5.89 -13.86
N SER A 10 5.87 -5.08 -13.05
CA SER A 10 6.27 -3.70 -12.77
C SER A 10 7.53 -3.62 -11.90
N GLU A 11 7.79 -4.61 -11.05
CA GLU A 11 9.06 -4.74 -10.33
C GLU A 11 10.23 -4.95 -11.30
N ILE A 12 10.07 -5.85 -12.28
CA ILE A 12 11.05 -6.07 -13.36
C ILE A 12 11.19 -4.83 -14.25
N TYR A 13 10.08 -4.19 -14.60
CA TYR A 13 10.11 -2.92 -15.36
C TYR A 13 10.95 -1.87 -14.62
N THR A 14 10.70 -1.70 -13.32
CA THR A 14 11.45 -0.75 -12.47
C THR A 14 12.93 -1.10 -12.46
N PHE A 15 13.27 -2.37 -12.24
CA PHE A 15 14.66 -2.86 -12.29
C PHE A 15 15.36 -2.48 -13.60
N LEU A 16 14.73 -2.73 -14.75
CA LEU A 16 15.31 -2.42 -16.06
C LEU A 16 15.42 -0.90 -16.27
N ARG A 17 14.38 -0.16 -15.92
CA ARG A 17 14.28 1.28 -16.17
C ARG A 17 15.28 2.08 -15.33
N VAL A 18 15.45 1.77 -14.04
CA VAL A 18 16.42 2.49 -13.19
C VAL A 18 17.87 2.24 -13.61
N LEU A 19 18.19 1.05 -14.11
CA LEU A 19 19.50 0.74 -14.68
C LEU A 19 19.72 1.47 -16.01
N ALA A 20 18.68 1.56 -16.84
CA ALA A 20 18.72 2.26 -18.13
C ALA A 20 18.91 3.77 -17.95
N GLU A 21 18.10 4.41 -17.12
CA GLU A 21 18.17 5.86 -16.87
C GLU A 21 19.40 6.25 -16.06
N GLY A 22 19.73 5.45 -15.04
CA GLY A 22 20.85 5.74 -14.14
C GLY A 22 20.55 6.82 -13.09
N GLU A 23 19.32 7.30 -12.99
CA GLU A 23 18.86 8.29 -12.02
C GLU A 23 17.44 7.95 -11.55
N LEU A 24 17.13 8.21 -10.29
CA LEU A 24 15.80 8.06 -9.72
C LEU A 24 15.37 9.39 -9.10
N TYR A 25 14.33 10.01 -9.66
CA TYR A 25 13.85 11.33 -9.24
C TYR A 25 12.85 11.24 -8.08
N ALA A 26 12.92 12.16 -7.14
CA ALA A 26 11.90 12.32 -6.12
C ALA A 26 10.62 12.93 -6.72
N ALA A 27 9.47 12.67 -6.07
CA ALA A 27 8.18 13.24 -6.43
C ALA A 27 7.66 14.28 -5.43
N ASP A 28 6.84 15.19 -5.93
CA ASP A 28 5.93 16.01 -5.11
C ASP A 28 4.65 15.25 -4.75
N ASP A 29 3.67 15.91 -4.16
CA ASP A 29 2.39 15.30 -3.76
C ASP A 29 1.47 14.91 -4.94
N ASN A 30 1.79 15.36 -6.16
CA ASN A 30 1.07 15.07 -7.40
C ASN A 30 1.78 14.04 -8.29
N LEU A 31 2.83 13.39 -7.78
CA LEU A 31 3.70 12.46 -8.50
C LEU A 31 4.55 13.11 -9.62
N ASP A 32 4.70 14.43 -9.61
CA ASP A 32 5.56 15.11 -10.56
C ASP A 32 7.01 15.12 -10.07
N LYS A 33 7.94 14.94 -11.02
CA LYS A 33 9.37 14.91 -10.74
C LYS A 33 9.83 16.25 -10.18
N ILE A 34 10.44 16.23 -9.00
CA ILE A 34 11.19 17.36 -8.48
C ILE A 34 12.59 17.29 -9.12
N LYS A 35 12.80 18.08 -10.19
CA LYS A 35 14.02 18.01 -11.03
C LYS A 35 15.33 18.12 -10.25
N ASP A 36 15.34 18.89 -9.16
CA ASP A 36 16.53 19.14 -8.36
C ASP A 36 16.76 18.10 -7.25
N ILE A 37 15.88 17.11 -7.11
CA ILE A 37 15.99 16.05 -6.11
C ILE A 37 15.97 14.70 -6.83
N TYR A 38 17.15 14.14 -7.03
CA TYR A 38 17.32 12.83 -7.66
C TYR A 38 18.50 12.06 -7.06
N TYR A 39 18.48 10.76 -7.30
CA TYR A 39 19.45 9.80 -6.79
C TYR A 39 20.12 9.09 -7.97
N PRO A 40 21.39 9.40 -8.29
CA PRO A 40 22.15 8.64 -9.26
C PRO A 40 22.28 7.18 -8.82
N ILE A 41 21.99 6.28 -9.76
CA ILE A 41 22.03 4.84 -9.55
C ILE A 41 23.43 4.32 -9.84
N ILE A 42 24.07 3.75 -8.82
CA ILE A 42 25.37 3.08 -8.94
C ILE A 42 25.15 1.61 -9.33
N SER A 43 24.23 0.94 -8.63
CA SER A 43 23.89 -0.44 -8.94
C SER A 43 22.54 -0.87 -8.39
N VAL A 44 22.00 -1.96 -8.93
CA VAL A 44 20.89 -2.70 -8.32
C VAL A 44 21.44 -4.00 -7.74
N ILE A 45 21.06 -4.32 -6.49
CA ILE A 45 21.43 -5.58 -5.82
C ILE A 45 20.23 -6.52 -5.87
N ARG A 46 20.45 -7.78 -6.23
CA ARG A 46 19.39 -8.79 -6.32
C ARG A 46 19.91 -10.17 -5.95
N GLU A 47 19.14 -10.90 -5.16
CA GLU A 47 19.43 -12.30 -4.82
C GLU A 47 18.74 -13.26 -5.80
N GLU A 48 19.53 -14.10 -6.46
CA GLU A 48 19.09 -15.11 -7.43
C GLU A 48 19.66 -16.47 -7.06
N SER A 49 18.79 -17.44 -6.77
CA SER A 49 19.16 -18.83 -6.44
C SER A 49 20.25 -18.96 -5.36
N GLY A 50 20.19 -18.11 -4.33
CA GLY A 50 21.11 -18.10 -3.18
C GLY A 50 22.42 -17.34 -3.43
N LYS A 51 22.54 -16.63 -4.56
CA LYS A 51 23.68 -15.76 -4.87
C LYS A 51 23.23 -14.31 -4.95
N GLU A 52 24.00 -13.42 -4.33
CA GLU A 52 23.80 -11.99 -4.49
C GLU A 52 24.52 -11.50 -5.76
N LEU A 53 23.77 -10.84 -6.65
CA LEU A 53 24.25 -10.25 -7.88
C LEU A 53 24.16 -8.73 -7.81
N ASN A 54 25.21 -8.06 -8.27
CA ASN A 54 25.29 -6.61 -8.36
C ASN A 54 25.28 -6.18 -9.84
N TYR A 55 24.22 -5.50 -10.24
CA TYR A 55 24.05 -4.93 -11.58
C TYR A 55 24.59 -3.50 -11.56
N ARG A 56 25.89 -3.36 -11.82
CA ARG A 56 26.63 -2.11 -11.68
C ARG A 56 26.64 -1.31 -12.96
N ARG A 57 26.28 -0.03 -12.87
CA ARG A 57 26.29 0.89 -13.99
C ARG A 57 27.66 1.57 -14.12
N ASN A 58 28.31 1.44 -15.28
CA ASN A 58 29.57 2.13 -15.61
C ASN A 58 29.78 2.24 -17.14
N GLY A 59 29.01 3.12 -17.79
CA GLY A 59 28.95 3.22 -19.26
C GLY A 59 28.16 2.08 -19.93
N SER A 60 28.33 0.87 -19.41
CA SER A 60 27.56 -0.35 -19.64
C SER A 60 26.92 -0.82 -18.31
N ILE A 61 26.17 -1.92 -18.33
CA ILE A 61 25.69 -2.59 -17.13
C ILE A 61 26.47 -3.90 -16.97
N LYS A 62 27.24 -3.98 -15.88
CA LYS A 62 28.03 -5.16 -15.51
C LYS A 62 27.26 -5.98 -14.49
N ILE A 63 27.20 -7.28 -14.69
CA ILE A 63 26.60 -8.24 -13.76
C ILE A 63 27.74 -8.87 -12.99
N ILE A 64 27.80 -8.59 -11.69
CA ILE A 64 28.92 -8.97 -10.83
C ILE A 64 28.41 -9.95 -9.77
N ASP A 65 29.10 -11.06 -9.59
CA ASP A 65 28.90 -11.97 -8.45
C ASP A 65 29.45 -11.28 -7.19
N ALA A 66 28.60 -11.00 -6.20
CA ALA A 66 28.98 -10.20 -5.03
C ALA A 66 29.97 -10.92 -4.09
N GLU A 67 30.02 -12.26 -4.11
CA GLU A 67 30.93 -13.03 -3.26
C GLU A 67 32.35 -13.06 -3.84
N THR A 68 32.46 -13.18 -5.16
CA THR A 68 33.73 -13.35 -5.86
C THR A 68 34.26 -12.07 -6.52
N ASP A 69 33.45 -11.01 -6.60
CA ASP A 69 33.68 -9.77 -7.35
C ASP A 69 34.00 -10.02 -8.85
N THR A 70 33.53 -11.15 -9.39
CA THR A 70 33.76 -11.52 -10.80
C THR A 70 32.68 -10.94 -11.71
N VAL A 71 33.10 -10.36 -12.83
CA VAL A 71 32.18 -9.90 -13.89
C VAL A 71 31.70 -11.11 -14.68
N ILE A 72 30.41 -11.42 -14.54
CA ILE A 72 29.74 -12.53 -15.23
C ILE A 72 29.40 -12.14 -16.68
N SER A 73 28.94 -10.91 -16.86
CA SER A 73 28.51 -10.37 -18.16
C SER A 73 28.52 -8.86 -18.14
N GLU A 74 28.58 -8.26 -19.32
CA GLU A 74 28.54 -6.81 -19.53
C GLU A 74 27.71 -6.52 -20.78
N LEU A 75 26.66 -5.70 -20.63
CA LEU A 75 25.77 -5.36 -21.73
C LEU A 75 25.59 -3.83 -21.85
N PRO A 76 25.30 -3.31 -23.06
CA PRO A 76 24.98 -1.91 -23.25
C PRO A 76 23.75 -1.47 -22.46
N VAL A 77 23.76 -0.22 -21.99
CA VAL A 77 22.61 0.41 -21.33
C VAL A 77 21.37 0.44 -22.25
N THR A 78 21.58 0.61 -23.57
CA THR A 78 20.50 0.63 -24.57
C THR A 78 19.68 -0.66 -24.57
N THR A 79 20.32 -1.82 -24.36
CA THR A 79 19.62 -3.11 -24.28
C THR A 79 18.60 -3.15 -23.13
N PHE A 80 18.95 -2.58 -21.97
CA PHE A 80 18.02 -2.48 -20.84
C PHE A 80 16.87 -1.51 -21.14
N SER A 81 17.16 -0.38 -21.79
CA SER A 81 16.14 0.59 -22.19
C SER A 81 15.13 -0.02 -23.18
N GLU A 82 15.61 -0.77 -24.18
CA GLU A 82 14.76 -1.43 -25.18
C GLU A 82 13.82 -2.45 -24.52
N HIS A 83 14.36 -3.30 -23.64
CA HIS A 83 13.55 -4.28 -22.92
C HIS A 83 12.59 -3.65 -21.90
N ALA A 84 12.97 -2.55 -21.24
CA ALA A 84 12.06 -1.80 -20.38
C ALA A 84 10.87 -1.24 -21.17
N ASN A 85 11.12 -0.62 -22.33
CA ASN A 85 10.07 -0.07 -23.19
C ASN A 85 9.17 -1.17 -23.77
N SER A 86 9.76 -2.28 -24.19
CA SER A 86 9.01 -3.44 -24.67
C SER A 86 8.08 -4.01 -23.58
N LEU A 87 8.59 -4.14 -22.35
CA LEU A 87 7.80 -4.58 -21.20
C LEU A 87 6.68 -3.59 -20.84
N LEU A 88 6.96 -2.29 -20.85
CA LEU A 88 5.94 -1.27 -20.61
C LEU A 88 4.78 -1.40 -21.61
N ASN A 89 5.11 -1.53 -22.90
CA ASN A 89 4.12 -1.71 -23.96
C ASN A 89 3.31 -3.00 -23.77
N LYS A 90 3.99 -4.11 -23.43
CA LYS A 90 3.34 -5.39 -23.13
C LYS A 90 2.35 -5.25 -21.96
N ILE A 91 2.75 -4.60 -20.87
CA ILE A 91 1.88 -4.37 -19.70
C ILE A 91 0.66 -3.51 -20.10
N LYS A 92 0.86 -2.42 -20.86
CA LYS A 92 -0.25 -1.51 -21.23
C LYS A 92 -1.25 -2.16 -22.19
N ASN A 93 -0.78 -3.00 -23.11
CA ASN A 93 -1.63 -3.65 -24.10
C ASN A 93 -2.37 -4.87 -23.52
N ASP A 94 -1.64 -5.73 -22.80
CA ASP A 94 -2.14 -7.06 -22.42
C ASP A 94 -2.50 -7.15 -20.93
N GLY A 95 -2.05 -6.21 -20.11
CA GLY A 95 -2.33 -6.18 -18.67
C GLY A 95 -3.78 -5.88 -18.32
N ASN A 96 -4.58 -5.39 -19.28
CA ASN A 96 -6.00 -5.06 -19.05
C ASN A 96 -6.91 -6.29 -18.89
N GLU A 97 -6.41 -7.51 -19.16
CA GLU A 97 -7.18 -8.75 -19.03
C GLU A 97 -7.27 -9.29 -17.59
N GLY A 98 -6.70 -8.59 -16.60
CA GLY A 98 -6.97 -8.83 -15.18
C GLY A 98 -6.38 -10.11 -14.58
N GLY A 99 -5.33 -10.67 -15.19
CA GLY A 99 -4.69 -11.91 -14.76
C GLY A 99 -3.16 -11.88 -14.86
N SER A 100 -2.53 -12.99 -14.47
CA SER A 100 -1.11 -13.21 -14.70
C SER A 100 -0.87 -13.57 -16.17
N PHE A 101 0.21 -13.07 -16.76
CA PHE A 101 0.56 -13.31 -18.15
C PHE A 101 2.05 -13.65 -18.32
N GLU A 102 2.38 -14.25 -19.45
CA GLU A 102 3.74 -14.62 -19.84
C GLU A 102 4.35 -13.59 -20.80
N PHE A 103 5.68 -13.48 -20.76
CA PHE A 103 6.42 -12.72 -21.76
C PHE A 103 7.71 -13.46 -22.18
N PRO A 104 7.60 -14.47 -23.07
CA PRO A 104 8.72 -15.35 -23.42
C PRO A 104 9.95 -14.62 -23.99
N GLU A 105 9.73 -13.59 -24.82
CA GLU A 105 10.81 -12.79 -25.41
C GLU A 105 11.66 -12.09 -24.33
N LEU A 106 11.00 -11.52 -23.32
CA LEU A 106 11.70 -10.91 -22.19
C LEU A 106 12.35 -11.96 -21.29
N GLU A 107 11.73 -13.13 -21.10
CA GLU A 107 12.29 -14.22 -20.29
C GLU A 107 13.68 -14.66 -20.82
N HIS A 108 13.87 -14.72 -22.15
CA HIS A 108 15.18 -15.01 -22.74
C HIS A 108 16.24 -13.98 -22.33
N PHE A 109 15.88 -12.70 -22.36
CA PHE A 109 16.77 -11.63 -21.92
C PHE A 109 17.04 -11.70 -20.41
N LEU A 110 16.02 -11.88 -19.57
CA LEU A 110 16.17 -12.00 -18.11
C LEU A 110 17.13 -13.14 -17.74
N LYS A 111 17.03 -14.31 -18.39
CA LYS A 111 17.96 -15.41 -18.19
C LYS A 111 19.40 -15.07 -18.60
N SER A 112 19.57 -14.30 -19.69
CA SER A 112 20.89 -13.85 -20.13
C SER A 112 21.58 -12.98 -19.08
N ILE A 113 20.79 -12.23 -18.30
CA ILE A 113 21.24 -11.40 -17.19
C ILE A 113 21.10 -12.07 -15.81
N LYS A 114 20.93 -13.40 -15.77
CA LYS A 114 20.88 -14.22 -14.54
C LYS A 114 19.66 -13.96 -13.63
N ILE A 115 18.57 -13.41 -14.16
CA ILE A 115 17.30 -13.32 -13.45
C ILE A 115 16.45 -14.56 -13.79
N GLU A 116 16.17 -15.39 -12.79
CA GLU A 116 15.44 -16.65 -12.97
C GLU A 116 13.98 -16.57 -12.52
N ARG A 117 13.61 -15.51 -11.78
CA ARG A 117 12.27 -15.31 -11.21
C ARG A 117 11.89 -13.84 -11.26
N LEU A 118 10.59 -13.53 -11.29
CA LEU A 118 10.12 -12.14 -11.27
C LEU A 118 10.35 -11.50 -9.90
N LYS A 119 9.94 -12.19 -8.82
CA LYS A 119 10.24 -11.79 -7.44
C LYS A 119 11.56 -12.39 -6.96
N SER A 120 12.42 -11.54 -6.40
CA SER A 120 13.60 -12.01 -5.68
C SER A 120 13.18 -12.78 -4.42
N ARG A 121 13.95 -13.81 -4.03
CA ARG A 121 13.69 -14.59 -2.81
C ARG A 121 14.22 -13.93 -1.54
N SER A 122 14.71 -12.70 -1.66
CA SER A 122 15.33 -11.92 -0.59
C SER A 122 14.59 -12.12 0.74
N THR A 123 15.35 -12.48 1.78
CA THR A 123 14.84 -12.50 3.16
C THR A 123 14.40 -11.10 3.62
N LYS A 124 14.86 -10.05 2.91
CA LYS A 124 14.43 -8.65 3.08
C LYS A 124 13.13 -8.42 2.30
N LYS A 125 12.21 -7.64 2.89
CA LYS A 125 10.89 -7.34 2.31
C LYS A 125 10.92 -6.30 1.18
N ASP A 126 12.10 -5.84 0.76
CA ASP A 126 12.24 -4.83 -0.28
C ASP A 126 11.93 -5.43 -1.66
N ASP A 127 11.20 -4.68 -2.49
CA ASP A 127 10.90 -5.10 -3.86
C ASP A 127 12.12 -4.85 -4.78
N ILE A 128 12.93 -3.83 -4.46
CA ILE A 128 14.22 -3.54 -5.13
C ILE A 128 15.23 -2.97 -4.14
N THR A 129 16.51 -3.34 -4.28
CA THR A 129 17.62 -2.78 -3.49
C THR A 129 18.56 -2.01 -4.41
N LEU A 130 18.76 -0.72 -4.12
CA LEU A 130 19.59 0.19 -4.91
C LEU A 130 20.81 0.63 -4.12
N VAL A 131 21.96 0.71 -4.77
CA VAL A 131 23.09 1.50 -4.29
C VAL A 131 23.06 2.82 -5.05
N VAL A 132 22.91 3.92 -4.32
CA VAL A 132 22.79 5.26 -4.90
C VAL A 132 23.98 6.12 -4.51
N HIS A 133 24.23 7.19 -5.27
CA HIS A 133 25.11 8.26 -4.82
C HIS A 133 24.27 9.34 -4.13
N ASP A 134 24.43 9.53 -2.82
CA ASP A 134 23.75 10.64 -2.13
C ASP A 134 24.64 11.88 -2.19
N TYR A 135 24.34 12.81 -3.10
CA TYR A 135 25.10 14.06 -3.24
C TYR A 135 25.02 14.96 -2.01
N ARG A 136 24.00 14.82 -1.15
CA ARG A 136 23.88 15.65 0.06
C ARG A 136 24.89 15.24 1.12
N THR A 137 25.16 13.93 1.23
CA THR A 137 26.04 13.37 2.26
C THR A 137 27.39 12.90 1.72
N GLY A 138 27.53 12.76 0.39
CA GLY A 138 28.68 12.15 -0.28
C GLY A 138 28.75 10.63 -0.12
N LEU A 139 27.76 10.02 0.54
CA LEU A 139 27.72 8.59 0.84
C LEU A 139 27.19 7.79 -0.35
N ARG A 140 27.42 6.47 -0.29
CA ARG A 140 26.88 5.50 -1.26
C ARG A 140 25.99 4.48 -0.54
N PRO A 141 24.85 4.90 0.01
CA PRO A 141 24.02 4.02 0.82
C PRO A 141 23.38 2.92 -0.04
N THR A 142 23.20 1.76 0.59
CA THR A 142 22.34 0.67 0.08
C THR A 142 20.94 0.86 0.64
N LEU A 143 19.97 1.06 -0.25
CA LEU A 143 18.61 1.45 0.07
C LEU A 143 17.62 0.42 -0.48
N GLY A 144 16.73 -0.06 0.38
CA GLY A 144 15.61 -0.91 0.01
C GLY A 144 14.36 -0.08 -0.31
N PHE A 145 13.70 -0.36 -1.42
CA PHE A 145 12.46 0.32 -1.82
C PHE A 145 11.32 -0.67 -2.01
N SER A 146 10.13 -0.27 -1.59
CA SER A 146 8.88 -0.90 -2.05
C SER A 146 8.43 -0.26 -3.37
N ILE A 147 7.85 -1.05 -4.27
CA ILE A 147 7.37 -0.62 -5.58
C ILE A 147 5.84 -0.68 -5.61
N LYS A 148 5.21 0.37 -6.11
CA LYS A 148 3.81 0.32 -6.57
C LYS A 148 3.67 0.80 -7.99
N SER A 149 2.76 0.15 -8.69
CA SER A 149 2.47 0.43 -10.08
C SER A 149 1.05 0.94 -10.26
N GLN A 150 0.94 1.99 -11.07
CA GLN A 150 -0.31 2.53 -11.59
C GLN A 150 -0.61 2.04 -13.02
N LEU A 151 0.26 1.19 -13.60
CA LEU A 151 0.05 0.61 -14.93
C LEU A 151 -1.15 -0.35 -15.00
N GLY A 152 -1.67 -0.80 -13.84
CA GLY A 152 -2.76 -1.76 -13.73
C GLY A 152 -4.04 -1.19 -13.14
N GLY A 153 -4.82 -2.06 -12.48
CA GLY A 153 -5.94 -1.65 -11.64
C GLY A 153 -5.48 -0.85 -10.41
N ALA A 154 -6.41 -0.13 -9.77
CA ALA A 154 -6.13 0.57 -8.52
C ALA A 154 -5.58 -0.42 -7.47
N SER A 155 -4.33 -0.21 -7.06
CA SER A 155 -3.64 -1.07 -6.10
C SER A 155 -4.19 -0.86 -4.69
N THR A 156 -4.00 -1.86 -3.84
CA THR A 156 -4.44 -1.83 -2.45
C THR A 156 -3.28 -1.40 -1.57
N LEU A 157 -3.46 -0.34 -0.78
CA LEU A 157 -2.50 0.08 0.24
C LEU A 157 -2.61 -0.81 1.48
N LEU A 158 -3.84 -0.99 1.99
CA LEU A 158 -4.14 -1.90 3.09
C LEU A 158 -5.11 -2.98 2.64
N ASN A 159 -4.63 -4.22 2.58
CA ASN A 159 -5.43 -5.36 2.13
C ASN A 159 -6.53 -5.71 3.15
N PRO A 160 -7.72 -6.08 2.66
CA PRO A 160 -8.80 -6.52 3.53
C PRO A 160 -8.50 -7.91 4.09
N GLY A 161 -8.96 -8.14 5.32
CA GLY A 161 -8.85 -9.42 6.00
C GLY A 161 -9.74 -9.48 7.22
N ALA A 162 -9.93 -10.66 7.81
CA ALA A 162 -10.60 -10.77 9.11
C ALA A 162 -9.88 -9.93 10.20
N ALA A 163 -8.57 -9.75 10.06
CA ALA A 163 -7.75 -8.93 10.95
C ALA A 163 -7.97 -7.41 10.79
N THR A 164 -8.67 -6.95 9.74
CA THR A 164 -9.04 -5.53 9.54
C THR A 164 -10.51 -5.26 9.83
N ASN A 165 -11.19 -6.16 10.54
CA ASN A 165 -12.55 -5.93 11.01
C ASN A 165 -12.56 -5.00 12.23
N PHE A 166 -13.56 -4.15 12.31
CA PHE A 166 -13.88 -3.29 13.45
C PHE A 166 -15.24 -3.71 13.97
N THR A 167 -15.31 -4.05 15.26
CA THR A 167 -16.53 -4.47 15.95
C THR A 167 -17.21 -3.26 16.56
N TYR A 168 -18.52 -3.14 16.35
CA TYR A 168 -19.36 -2.09 16.92
C TYR A 168 -20.53 -2.71 17.66
N LYS A 169 -20.79 -2.24 18.87
CA LYS A 169 -22.05 -2.47 19.57
C LYS A 169 -23.11 -1.53 19.01
N VAL A 170 -24.28 -2.08 18.73
CA VAL A 170 -25.42 -1.36 18.15
C VAL A 170 -26.43 -1.09 19.25
N THR A 171 -26.64 0.18 19.55
CA THR A 171 -27.51 0.63 20.66
C THR A 171 -28.57 1.59 20.15
N ASN A 172 -29.71 1.66 20.83
CA ASN A 172 -30.74 2.67 20.58
C ASN A 172 -31.44 2.95 21.90
N ASP A 173 -31.68 4.23 22.21
CA ASP A 173 -32.38 4.67 23.44
C ASP A 173 -33.79 4.06 23.56
N ARG A 174 -34.36 3.55 22.46
CA ARG A 174 -35.67 2.88 22.40
C ARG A 174 -35.60 1.35 22.48
N MET A 175 -34.44 0.74 22.71
CA MET A 175 -34.33 -0.71 22.86
C MET A 175 -34.99 -1.19 24.16
N VAL A 176 -36.28 -1.51 24.09
CA VAL A 176 -36.87 -2.53 24.95
C VAL A 176 -36.30 -3.85 24.46
N VAL A 177 -35.49 -4.51 25.29
CA VAL A 177 -35.01 -5.88 25.05
C VAL A 177 -36.25 -6.74 24.77
N LYS A 178 -36.48 -7.09 23.51
CA LYS A 178 -37.42 -8.18 23.19
C LYS A 178 -36.71 -9.47 23.56
N GLU A 179 -37.15 -10.10 24.65
CA GLU A 179 -36.85 -11.50 24.90
C GLU A 179 -37.28 -12.31 23.67
N GLY A 180 -36.32 -12.95 23.00
CA GLY A 180 -36.58 -13.74 21.79
C GLY A 180 -36.13 -13.07 20.49
N GLY A 181 -34.82 -13.12 20.23
CA GLY A 181 -34.28 -13.86 19.09
C GLY A 181 -34.75 -13.59 17.66
N GLU A 182 -35.45 -12.51 17.34
CA GLU A 182 -35.59 -12.10 15.95
C GLU A 182 -34.34 -11.30 15.56
N ALA A 183 -33.39 -11.99 14.92
CA ALA A 183 -32.33 -11.34 14.17
C ALA A 183 -32.96 -10.25 13.30
N TYR A 184 -32.44 -9.03 13.35
CA TYR A 184 -32.84 -7.92 12.49
C TYR A 184 -33.18 -8.45 11.11
N GLY A 185 -34.45 -8.40 10.70
CA GLY A 185 -34.92 -9.03 9.46
C GLY A 185 -33.99 -8.66 8.32
N GLU A 186 -33.20 -9.63 7.85
CA GLU A 186 -32.28 -9.44 6.76
C GLU A 186 -33.11 -9.39 5.48
N SER A 187 -33.31 -8.19 4.92
CA SER A 187 -33.57 -8.12 3.50
C SER A 187 -32.23 -8.38 2.79
N GLU A 188 -32.05 -9.57 2.22
CA GLU A 188 -30.86 -9.96 1.44
C GLU A 188 -30.53 -8.98 0.29
N GLU A 189 -31.46 -8.08 -0.06
CA GLU A 189 -31.33 -7.13 -1.17
C GLU A 189 -30.56 -5.84 -0.83
N MET A 190 -30.40 -5.46 0.45
CA MET A 190 -29.78 -4.18 0.80
C MET A 190 -28.24 -4.24 0.80
N LYS A 191 -27.60 -3.33 0.06
CA LYS A 191 -26.15 -3.17 0.11
C LYS A 191 -25.72 -2.75 1.52
N LEU A 192 -24.59 -3.29 2.00
CA LEU A 192 -24.10 -3.05 3.38
C LEU A 192 -24.09 -1.58 3.80
N LYS A 193 -23.72 -0.66 2.90
CA LYS A 193 -23.76 0.78 3.21
C LYS A 193 -25.18 1.28 3.51
N GLN A 194 -26.16 0.88 2.71
CA GLN A 194 -27.57 1.23 2.91
C GLN A 194 -28.06 0.65 4.25
N LYS A 195 -27.69 -0.59 4.56
CA LYS A 195 -28.01 -1.24 5.83
C LYS A 195 -27.51 -0.44 7.04
N VAL A 196 -26.26 0.04 6.99
CA VAL A 196 -25.67 0.83 8.08
C VAL A 196 -26.27 2.25 8.13
N SER A 197 -26.43 2.92 6.99
CA SER A 197 -26.98 4.29 6.94
C SER A 197 -28.43 4.34 7.42
N SER A 198 -29.29 3.41 6.97
CA SER A 198 -30.70 3.36 7.40
C SER A 198 -30.83 3.15 8.91
N LYS A 199 -30.00 2.29 9.50
CA LYS A 199 -30.01 2.09 10.96
C LYS A 199 -29.59 3.34 11.73
N ALA A 200 -28.60 4.08 11.23
CA ALA A 200 -28.24 5.35 11.84
C ALA A 200 -29.38 6.39 11.72
N GLU A 201 -30.08 6.45 10.59
CA GLU A 201 -31.26 7.32 10.40
C GLU A 201 -32.43 6.95 11.31
N GLU A 202 -32.59 5.66 11.63
CA GLU A 202 -33.56 5.16 12.62
C GLU A 202 -33.18 5.49 14.08
N GLY A 203 -32.05 6.15 14.32
CA GLY A 203 -31.57 6.57 15.63
C GLY A 203 -30.71 5.54 16.36
N TYR A 204 -30.24 4.49 15.67
CA TYR A 204 -29.26 3.57 16.27
C TYR A 204 -27.86 4.18 16.27
N SER A 205 -27.16 3.99 17.40
CA SER A 205 -25.76 4.38 17.59
C SER A 205 -24.84 3.17 17.47
N PHE A 206 -23.70 3.36 16.82
CA PHE A 206 -22.65 2.35 16.66
C PHE A 206 -21.47 2.72 17.55
N VAL A 207 -21.28 1.99 18.64
CA VAL A 207 -20.22 2.23 19.62
C VAL A 207 -19.08 1.27 19.33
N PHE A 208 -17.91 1.81 19.01
CA PHE A 208 -16.71 1.01 18.74
C PHE A 208 -16.31 0.18 19.98
N GLU A 209 -16.03 -1.09 19.77
CA GLU A 209 -15.63 -2.04 20.81
C GLU A 209 -14.15 -2.45 20.64
N ASP A 210 -13.79 -3.02 19.49
CA ASP A 210 -12.42 -3.47 19.20
C ASP A 210 -12.14 -3.65 17.70
N THR A 211 -10.88 -3.93 17.35
CA THR A 211 -10.45 -4.20 15.96
C THR A 211 -10.42 -5.68 15.58
N GLY A 212 -11.21 -6.56 16.22
CA GLY A 212 -11.36 -7.99 15.91
C GLY A 212 -10.08 -8.85 15.98
N ASN A 213 -8.93 -8.22 16.10
CA ASN A 213 -7.59 -8.77 16.13
C ASN A 213 -6.72 -7.91 17.07
N PRO A 214 -6.19 -8.50 18.15
CA PRO A 214 -5.43 -7.76 19.15
C PRO A 214 -4.05 -7.30 18.64
N VAL A 215 -3.45 -8.03 17.69
CA VAL A 215 -2.19 -7.60 17.04
C VAL A 215 -2.43 -6.31 16.26
N PHE A 216 -3.54 -6.22 15.52
CA PHE A 216 -3.85 -5.00 14.81
C PHE A 216 -4.13 -3.84 15.77
N THR A 217 -4.86 -4.06 16.86
CA THR A 217 -5.06 -3.04 17.91
C THR A 217 -3.72 -2.54 18.46
N SER A 218 -2.80 -3.47 18.77
CA SER A 218 -1.47 -3.13 19.27
C SER A 218 -0.65 -2.35 18.24
N ASN A 219 -0.69 -2.76 16.98
CA ASN A 219 0.01 -2.08 15.89
C ASN A 219 -0.49 -0.65 15.71
N LEU A 220 -1.81 -0.45 15.74
CA LEU A 220 -2.39 0.90 15.67
C LEU A 220 -1.97 1.75 16.87
N ARG A 221 -1.99 1.19 18.08
CA ARG A 221 -1.56 1.88 19.31
C ARG A 221 -0.07 2.20 19.36
N MET A 222 0.75 1.42 18.66
CA MET A 222 2.18 1.70 18.48
C MET A 222 2.40 2.98 17.66
N ILE A 223 1.50 3.28 16.72
CA ILE A 223 1.54 4.51 15.92
C ILE A 223 0.99 5.69 16.75
N ASP A 224 -0.20 5.51 17.33
CA ASP A 224 -0.81 6.46 18.26
C ASP A 224 -1.83 5.77 19.15
N SER A 225 -1.83 6.08 20.45
CA SER A 225 -2.66 5.39 21.45
C SER A 225 -4.16 5.43 21.17
N LEU A 226 -4.66 6.44 20.46
CA LEU A 226 -6.08 6.60 20.10
C LEU A 226 -6.37 6.29 18.63
N LEU A 227 -5.39 5.75 17.88
CA LEU A 227 -5.58 5.43 16.48
C LEU A 227 -6.67 4.38 16.20
N PRO A 228 -6.88 3.32 17.02
CA PRO A 228 -8.01 2.42 16.84
C PRO A 228 -9.36 3.15 16.83
N GLU A 229 -9.56 4.05 17.79
CA GLU A 229 -10.77 4.83 17.96
C GLU A 229 -10.93 5.83 16.79
N ILE A 230 -9.88 6.54 16.40
CA ILE A 230 -9.87 7.43 15.23
C ILE A 230 -10.26 6.69 13.95
N LEU A 231 -9.67 5.52 13.70
CA LEU A 231 -9.96 4.72 12.51
C LEU A 231 -11.36 4.09 12.55
N SER A 232 -11.88 3.77 13.73
CA SER A 232 -13.24 3.25 13.87
C SER A 232 -14.27 4.25 13.34
N TYR A 233 -14.12 5.54 13.64
CA TYR A 233 -15.00 6.55 13.07
C TYR A 233 -14.84 6.69 11.56
N LEU A 234 -13.60 6.64 11.04
CA LEU A 234 -13.34 6.69 9.60
C LEU A 234 -14.04 5.53 8.85
N VAL A 235 -13.94 4.31 9.38
CA VAL A 235 -14.62 3.11 8.87
C VAL A 235 -16.12 3.26 8.96
N LEU A 236 -16.65 3.67 10.11
CA LEU A 236 -18.08 3.85 10.32
C LEU A 236 -18.66 4.88 9.34
N TYR A 237 -18.03 6.05 9.19
CA TYR A 237 -18.48 7.10 8.26
C TYR A 237 -18.50 6.65 6.81
N TYR A 238 -17.53 5.82 6.40
CA TYR A 238 -17.53 5.20 5.07
C TYR A 238 -18.76 4.31 4.84
N TYR A 239 -19.10 3.48 5.82
CA TYR A 239 -20.26 2.59 5.73
C TYR A 239 -21.59 3.32 5.95
N MET A 240 -21.60 4.46 6.64
CA MET A 240 -22.75 5.38 6.68
C MET A 240 -22.94 6.19 5.40
N GLY A 241 -22.02 6.08 4.42
CA GLY A 241 -22.14 6.79 3.14
C GLY A 241 -21.70 8.26 3.18
N LYS A 242 -20.97 8.70 4.22
CA LYS A 242 -20.51 10.10 4.36
C LYS A 242 -19.32 10.47 3.44
N GLY A 243 -18.74 9.48 2.75
CA GLY A 243 -17.60 9.68 1.86
C GLY A 243 -16.92 8.37 1.47
N SER A 244 -15.88 8.47 0.65
CA SER A 244 -15.03 7.33 0.29
C SER A 244 -13.55 7.64 0.32
N THR A 245 -13.12 8.83 -0.10
CA THR A 245 -11.72 9.24 -0.03
C THR A 245 -11.27 9.44 1.41
N ILE A 246 -10.00 9.15 1.70
CA ILE A 246 -9.45 9.39 3.04
C ILE A 246 -9.59 10.86 3.43
N LYS A 247 -9.29 11.77 2.49
CA LYS A 247 -9.45 13.21 2.69
C LYS A 247 -10.85 13.60 3.14
N THR A 248 -11.88 13.22 2.38
CA THR A 248 -13.28 13.56 2.72
C THR A 248 -13.71 12.94 4.04
N LEU A 249 -13.37 11.69 4.30
CA LEU A 249 -13.72 11.03 5.57
C LEU A 249 -13.01 11.67 6.77
N THR A 250 -11.78 12.14 6.58
CA THR A 250 -11.01 12.85 7.61
C THR A 250 -11.59 14.24 7.87
N GLU A 251 -12.07 14.94 6.83
CA GLU A 251 -12.80 16.20 6.98
C GLU A 251 -14.10 16.02 7.77
N VAL A 252 -14.87 14.96 7.47
CA VAL A 252 -16.06 14.59 8.26
C VAL A 252 -15.69 14.31 9.72
N LEU A 253 -14.65 13.53 9.96
CA LEU A 253 -14.15 13.23 11.30
C LEU A 253 -13.72 14.49 12.06
N ARG A 254 -13.05 15.42 11.39
CA ARG A 254 -12.65 16.70 11.98
C ARG A 254 -13.85 17.56 12.36
N ASN A 255 -14.86 17.62 11.48
CA ASN A 255 -16.05 18.44 11.71
C ASN A 255 -16.92 17.88 12.84
N GLU A 256 -17.06 16.55 12.92
CA GLU A 256 -17.83 15.90 13.99
C GLU A 256 -17.06 15.82 15.32
N ASN A 257 -15.72 15.73 15.25
CA ASN A 257 -14.82 15.65 16.40
C ASN A 257 -15.35 14.75 17.53
N PRO A 258 -15.67 13.47 17.24
CA PRO A 258 -16.36 12.61 18.19
C PRO A 258 -15.52 12.31 19.44
N LEU A 259 -14.19 12.46 19.34
CA LEU A 259 -13.25 12.32 20.45
C LEU A 259 -13.01 13.63 21.23
N LYS A 260 -13.66 14.74 20.82
CA LYS A 260 -13.67 16.03 21.51
C LYS A 260 -12.27 16.62 21.76
N PHE A 261 -11.38 16.47 20.78
CA PHE A 261 -10.06 17.11 20.85
C PHE A 261 -10.17 18.62 20.67
N ASP A 262 -9.19 19.37 21.16
CA ASP A 262 -9.02 20.77 20.80
C ASP A 262 -8.41 20.86 19.38
N LEU A 263 -9.16 21.45 18.46
CA LEU A 263 -8.82 21.55 17.04
C LEU A 263 -8.57 22.99 16.59
N SER A 264 -8.48 23.94 17.53
CA SER A 264 -8.36 25.38 17.28
C SER A 264 -7.22 25.74 16.31
N ASP A 265 -6.03 25.16 16.51
CA ASP A 265 -4.83 25.49 15.73
C ASP A 265 -4.15 24.29 15.03
N GLN A 266 -4.72 23.08 15.15
CA GLN A 266 -4.04 21.85 14.74
C GLN A 266 -4.86 20.99 13.79
N ARG A 267 -4.17 20.48 12.75
CA ARG A 267 -4.69 19.43 11.86
C ARG A 267 -4.51 18.05 12.48
N PHE A 268 -5.02 17.86 13.70
CA PHE A 268 -4.75 16.67 14.53
C PHE A 268 -5.14 15.37 13.81
N TYR A 269 -6.40 15.20 13.42
CA TYR A 269 -6.87 13.99 12.74
C TYR A 269 -6.14 13.72 11.43
N GLU A 270 -5.93 14.75 10.62
CA GLU A 270 -5.19 14.66 9.36
C GLU A 270 -3.77 14.13 9.59
N HIS A 271 -3.06 14.66 10.60
CA HIS A 271 -1.73 14.17 10.96
C HIS A 271 -1.74 12.69 11.39
N LYS A 272 -2.71 12.28 12.22
CA LYS A 272 -2.80 10.87 12.67
C LYS A 272 -3.10 9.91 11.52
N ILE A 273 -4.03 10.28 10.64
CA ILE A 273 -4.36 9.49 9.45
C ILE A 273 -3.17 9.41 8.48
N LYS A 274 -2.46 10.53 8.25
CA LYS A 274 -1.23 10.54 7.43
C LYS A 274 -0.14 9.62 7.98
N SER A 275 0.11 9.66 9.29
CA SER A 275 1.08 8.77 9.93
C SER A 275 0.69 7.30 9.78
N PHE A 276 -0.60 6.96 9.97
CA PHE A 276 -1.10 5.61 9.75
C PHE A 276 -0.90 5.13 8.30
N LEU A 277 -1.28 5.95 7.31
CA LEU A 277 -1.12 5.60 5.89
C LEU A 277 0.35 5.35 5.53
N MET A 278 1.24 6.19 6.04
CA MET A 278 2.68 6.07 5.82
C MET A 278 3.22 4.78 6.43
N ASP A 279 2.86 4.45 7.67
CA ASP A 279 3.34 3.22 8.32
C ASP A 279 2.83 1.97 7.62
N VAL A 280 1.58 1.97 7.13
CA VAL A 280 1.07 0.90 6.25
C VAL A 280 1.91 0.81 4.96
N ALA A 281 2.18 1.94 4.32
CA ALA A 281 2.96 1.97 3.08
C ALA A 281 4.40 1.45 3.27
N LEU A 282 5.00 1.71 4.43
CA LEU A 282 6.39 1.37 4.75
C LEU A 282 6.55 0.06 5.55
N GLY A 283 5.49 -0.72 5.70
CA GLY A 283 5.60 -2.13 6.08
C GLY A 283 4.72 -2.64 7.22
N MET A 284 3.93 -1.79 7.88
CA MET A 284 2.96 -2.21 8.89
C MET A 284 1.88 -3.08 8.23
N THR A 285 1.61 -4.24 8.82
CA THR A 285 0.49 -5.10 8.40
C THR A 285 -0.40 -5.46 9.59
N PRO A 286 -1.70 -5.75 9.37
CA PRO A 286 -2.63 -6.01 10.48
C PRO A 286 -2.30 -7.23 11.34
N ALA A 287 -1.74 -8.28 10.73
CA ALA A 287 -1.62 -9.59 11.36
C ALA A 287 -0.23 -9.92 11.92
N LYS A 288 0.78 -9.05 11.72
CA LYS A 288 2.14 -9.23 12.24
C LYS A 288 2.49 -8.06 13.13
N VAL A 289 3.09 -8.33 14.30
CA VAL A 289 3.55 -7.29 15.24
C VAL A 289 4.41 -6.25 14.51
N TRP A 290 4.07 -4.99 14.73
CA TRP A 290 4.78 -3.83 14.20
C TRP A 290 5.66 -3.21 15.27
N GLU A 291 6.96 -3.19 15.02
CA GLU A 291 7.96 -2.65 15.97
C GLU A 291 8.24 -1.16 15.76
N GLY A 292 7.58 -0.51 14.78
CA GLY A 292 7.83 0.91 14.45
C GLY A 292 8.99 1.15 13.48
N ASN A 293 9.72 0.10 13.07
CA ASN A 293 10.85 0.21 12.16
C ASN A 293 10.42 0.05 10.70
N TYR A 294 10.66 1.06 9.86
CA TYR A 294 10.39 0.98 8.43
C TYR A 294 11.16 -0.16 7.76
N LEU A 295 10.46 -0.93 6.93
CA LEU A 295 11.06 -2.07 6.26
C LEU A 295 11.90 -1.65 5.05
N ALA A 296 11.48 -0.59 4.37
CA ALA A 296 12.17 0.00 3.23
C ALA A 296 13.00 1.21 3.67
N SER A 297 14.33 1.05 3.74
CA SER A 297 15.24 2.13 4.14
C SER A 297 15.33 3.27 3.12
N GLY A 298 15.05 2.98 1.86
CA GLY A 298 14.98 3.93 0.75
C GLY A 298 13.59 4.55 0.55
N GLY A 299 12.54 3.93 1.08
CA GLY A 299 11.16 4.41 0.94
C GLY A 299 10.41 3.74 -0.21
N TYR A 300 9.75 4.54 -1.06
CA TYR A 300 8.72 4.05 -1.96
C TYR A 300 8.96 4.49 -3.41
N ILE A 301 8.86 3.58 -4.37
CA ILE A 301 8.92 3.88 -5.80
C ILE A 301 7.52 3.73 -6.40
N ILE A 302 7.08 4.74 -7.14
CA ILE A 302 5.84 4.73 -7.91
C ILE A 302 6.18 4.64 -9.40
N VAL A 303 5.63 3.63 -10.06
CA VAL A 303 5.53 3.56 -11.52
C VAL A 303 4.21 4.18 -11.92
N ARG A 304 4.25 5.33 -12.58
CA ARG A 304 3.09 6.07 -13.10
C ARG A 304 2.42 5.31 -14.26
N ASP A 305 1.20 5.71 -14.58
CA ASP A 305 0.42 5.18 -15.71
C ASP A 305 1.07 5.47 -17.09
N ASP A 306 1.77 6.58 -17.22
CA ASP A 306 2.60 6.93 -18.37
C ASP A 306 3.87 6.07 -18.46
N GLY A 307 4.30 5.43 -17.37
CA GLY A 307 5.49 4.59 -17.27
C GLY A 307 6.69 5.32 -16.64
N GLU A 308 6.57 6.60 -16.32
CA GLU A 308 7.60 7.31 -15.58
C GLU A 308 7.74 6.73 -14.16
N ILE A 309 8.96 6.76 -13.64
CA ILE A 309 9.28 6.26 -12.31
C ILE A 309 9.75 7.42 -11.44
N VAL A 310 9.14 7.51 -10.26
CA VAL A 310 9.49 8.49 -9.22
C VAL A 310 9.59 7.81 -7.87
N CYS A 311 10.28 8.43 -6.92
CA CYS A 311 10.39 7.90 -5.56
C CYS A 311 10.01 8.92 -4.48
N TYR A 312 9.65 8.37 -3.32
CA TYR A 312 9.57 9.08 -2.06
C TYR A 312 10.62 8.47 -1.13
N HIS A 313 11.72 9.19 -0.96
CA HIS A 313 12.78 8.87 -0.01
C HIS A 313 12.57 9.62 1.32
N ILE A 314 13.36 9.32 2.36
CA ILE A 314 13.23 9.93 3.69
C ILE A 314 13.21 11.47 3.70
N TYR A 315 13.82 12.10 2.69
CA TYR A 315 13.87 13.56 2.55
C TYR A 315 12.56 14.18 2.04
N ASN A 316 11.63 13.36 1.55
CA ASN A 316 10.37 13.77 0.94
C ASN A 316 9.16 13.14 1.66
N ILE A 317 9.32 12.87 2.96
CA ILE A 317 8.33 12.13 3.75
C ILE A 317 7.02 12.92 3.90
N ASP A 318 7.08 14.25 3.93
CA ASP A 318 5.89 15.09 4.00
C ASP A 318 5.12 15.05 2.68
N GLN A 319 5.80 15.16 1.54
CA GLN A 319 5.17 14.99 0.22
C GLN A 319 4.56 13.59 0.07
N PHE A 320 5.23 12.56 0.60
CA PHE A 320 4.71 11.20 0.59
C PHE A 320 3.41 11.06 1.40
N LYS A 321 3.37 11.65 2.61
CA LYS A 321 2.16 11.69 3.44
C LYS A 321 1.02 12.42 2.74
N GLU A 322 1.30 13.55 2.10
CA GLU A 322 0.30 14.28 1.30
C GLU A 322 -0.22 13.44 0.14
N TYR A 323 0.67 12.82 -0.64
CA TYR A 323 0.31 11.93 -1.73
C TYR A 323 -0.61 10.81 -1.27
N LEU A 324 -0.23 10.08 -0.22
CA LEU A 324 -1.04 8.98 0.33
C LEU A 324 -2.42 9.48 0.79
N PHE A 325 -2.48 10.63 1.46
CA PHE A 325 -3.72 11.20 1.97
C PHE A 325 -4.68 11.65 0.86
N ASN A 326 -4.14 12.26 -0.20
CA ASN A 326 -4.92 12.75 -1.34
C ASN A 326 -5.29 11.64 -2.32
N SER A 327 -4.49 10.56 -2.38
CA SER A 327 -4.58 9.54 -3.42
C SER A 327 -5.15 8.21 -2.93
N THR A 328 -5.77 8.16 -1.75
CA THR A 328 -6.36 6.91 -1.22
C THR A 328 -7.82 7.05 -0.79
N LYS A 329 -8.51 5.91 -0.77
CA LYS A 329 -9.93 5.77 -0.42
C LYS A 329 -10.22 4.44 0.26
N LEU A 330 -11.32 4.39 1.00
CA LEU A 330 -11.89 3.15 1.52
C LEU A 330 -12.68 2.45 0.40
N ASP A 331 -12.70 1.11 0.44
CA ASP A 331 -13.44 0.26 -0.48
C ASP A 331 -14.21 -0.83 0.29
N THR A 332 -15.22 -1.44 -0.34
CA THR A 332 -16.01 -2.52 0.26
C THR A 332 -15.54 -3.88 -0.26
N PRO A 333 -14.73 -4.63 0.50
CA PRO A 333 -14.31 -5.98 0.10
C PRO A 333 -15.45 -7.00 0.22
N SER A 334 -15.22 -8.23 -0.25
CA SER A 334 -16.15 -9.36 -0.07
C SER A 334 -16.51 -9.57 1.41
N THR A 335 -17.79 -9.37 1.74
CA THR A 335 -18.34 -9.55 3.10
C THR A 335 -18.24 -10.99 3.57
N SER A 336 -18.56 -11.94 2.69
CA SER A 336 -18.52 -13.39 2.99
C SER A 336 -17.09 -13.88 3.22
N ARG A 337 -16.12 -13.44 2.42
CA ARG A 337 -14.71 -13.87 2.56
C ARG A 337 -14.08 -13.45 3.89
N TYR A 338 -14.49 -12.32 4.44
CA TYR A 338 -13.87 -11.72 5.63
C TYR A 338 -14.80 -11.68 6.86
N GLY A 339 -15.99 -12.27 6.77
CA GLY A 339 -16.90 -12.49 7.89
C GLY A 339 -17.39 -11.19 8.54
N TYR A 340 -17.86 -10.23 7.74
CA TYR A 340 -18.32 -8.93 8.23
C TYR A 340 -19.59 -8.45 7.50
N GLY A 341 -20.27 -7.45 8.06
CA GLY A 341 -21.46 -6.81 7.46
C GLY A 341 -22.82 -7.31 7.94
N ASN A 342 -22.85 -8.37 8.75
CA ASN A 342 -24.07 -8.89 9.35
C ASN A 342 -24.21 -8.44 10.80
N PHE A 343 -25.45 -8.16 11.22
CA PHE A 343 -25.76 -7.96 12.63
C PHE A 343 -25.81 -9.33 13.29
N TYR A 344 -25.26 -9.44 14.50
CA TYR A 344 -25.29 -10.67 15.27
C TYR A 344 -25.48 -10.34 16.74
N ASN A 345 -26.01 -11.29 17.51
CA ASN A 345 -26.16 -11.16 18.95
C ASN A 345 -25.04 -11.92 19.65
N GLU A 346 -24.38 -11.27 20.60
CA GLU A 346 -23.37 -11.86 21.47
C GLU A 346 -23.63 -11.37 22.89
N SER A 347 -23.88 -12.29 23.83
CA SER A 347 -24.14 -11.94 25.25
C SER A 347 -25.24 -10.89 25.44
N GLU A 348 -26.39 -11.06 24.77
CA GLU A 348 -27.55 -10.13 24.76
C GLU A 348 -27.31 -8.76 24.10
N GLU A 349 -26.13 -8.55 23.53
CA GLU A 349 -25.80 -7.32 22.80
C GLU A 349 -25.85 -7.55 21.29
N THR A 350 -26.52 -6.66 20.56
CA THR A 350 -26.42 -6.63 19.10
C THR A 350 -25.11 -5.96 18.69
N LYS A 351 -24.37 -6.62 17.81
CA LYS A 351 -23.10 -6.15 17.26
C LYS A 351 -23.07 -6.24 15.74
N ILE A 352 -22.13 -5.52 15.13
CA ILE A 352 -21.79 -5.62 13.71
C ILE A 352 -20.28 -5.49 13.52
N LYS A 353 -19.73 -6.21 12.54
CA LYS A 353 -18.35 -6.03 12.08
C LYS A 353 -18.34 -5.26 10.76
N LEU A 354 -17.46 -4.26 10.65
CA LEU A 354 -17.17 -3.51 9.42
C LEU A 354 -15.70 -3.66 9.06
N ASN A 355 -15.34 -3.70 7.77
CA ASN A 355 -13.97 -3.97 7.35
C ASN A 355 -13.23 -2.71 6.88
N LEU A 356 -11.96 -2.59 7.26
CA LEU A 356 -11.06 -1.59 6.70
C LEU A 356 -10.28 -2.16 5.52
N GLN A 357 -10.55 -1.60 4.33
CA GLN A 357 -9.72 -1.74 3.14
C GLN A 357 -9.35 -0.36 2.63
N ILE A 358 -8.08 -0.15 2.28
CA ILE A 358 -7.62 1.12 1.70
C ILE A 358 -6.99 0.86 0.34
N ARG A 359 -7.45 1.58 -0.68
CA ARG A 359 -6.97 1.48 -2.06
C ARG A 359 -6.54 2.85 -2.57
N PHE A 360 -5.67 2.83 -3.57
CA PHE A 360 -5.34 4.05 -4.29
C PHE A 360 -6.53 4.51 -5.16
N ASN A 361 -6.59 5.81 -5.39
CA ASN A 361 -7.43 6.41 -6.42
C ASN A 361 -6.90 5.99 -7.79
N LYS A 362 -7.77 6.05 -8.79
CA LYS A 362 -7.40 5.84 -10.18
C LYS A 362 -7.63 7.14 -10.93
#